data_AF-A0A660M431-F1
#
_entry.id   AF-A0A660M431-F1
#
_cell.length_a   1.000
_cell.length_b   1.000
_cell.length_c   1.000
_cell.angle_alpha   90.00
_cell.angle_beta   90.00
_cell.angle_gamma   90.00
#
_symmetry.space_group_name_H-M   'P 1'
#
loop_
_entity.id
_entity.type
_entity.pdbx_description
1 polymer ?
#
loop_
_entity_poly.entity_id
_entity_poly.type
_entity_poly.pdbx_seq_one_letter_code
_entity_poly.pdbx_strand_id
1 'polypeptide(L)'
;MKRAIFGSIVAVMIALLGASSAMAARSNTSDTNNFTITNYNVRLELGRDRNNRSTLKTIETITADFPPDQNHGITRQFVKKYDGHATGFALESVKDEHGVDLEYHQNSSTLRIGNKNAYVSGVKTYVITYTQRDVTRYYSDTQKDEFYWNAIGTDSPVPVAAATVTLKLDIALAGKAKTNIQCYYGALQAKNTCESTVSGAEYSLRVNNLGQHQGVTIALGFEPGTFAAYQPSLRERLPDIIVIGATVIFSVGIVVLLFCSHKQKKKFAKELAQANAIRRQPITPEYVPPAGRSIAESIAVLKCPNLGKALSAQVVDWAVRHIIEIRQTGTGKRDYTFVTKKSFADTSKYEQTLAAAIFGNDSVAGTERTFTQIKQNSHSVSSRFLSLCRQIKRGELFLYNRKEISLYTTWLITSLTFVAAIFFIILWLLGDDAEGGNVSFLAAAACAGAAILNITIAAIMSRRAQNRLSTQGEELKRYLQGLKLYINAAEADQLRMLQSPEGADKVGDVASDNGALVRLYERCLPYAIIFGCEREWNKRLGRLYEELNESPDWITADGVSLGVNIAVLSQLTSDFSEIGASSMVGSVSSSSTFGGSSGGGFSGGGGGGGGVGGW
;
A
#
# COMPACT_ATOMS: atom_id res chain seq x y z
N MET A 1 -5.75 19.95 -7.37
CA MET A 1 -5.42 18.56 -6.97
C MET A 1 -5.51 17.54 -8.10
N LYS A 2 -6.50 17.55 -9.02
CA LYS A 2 -6.56 16.58 -10.13
C LYS A 2 -5.53 16.79 -11.26
N ARG A 3 -5.06 18.03 -11.49
CA ARG A 3 -4.11 18.37 -12.58
C ARG A 3 -2.63 18.15 -12.24
N ALA A 4 -2.25 18.25 -10.97
CA ALA A 4 -0.88 18.01 -10.52
C ALA A 4 -0.52 16.51 -10.57
N ILE A 5 -1.51 15.64 -10.31
CA ILE A 5 -1.33 14.18 -10.35
C ILE A 5 -1.06 13.69 -11.78
N PHE A 6 -1.72 14.27 -12.79
CA PHE A 6 -1.50 13.90 -14.19
C PHE A 6 -0.15 14.40 -14.74
N GLY A 7 0.29 15.60 -14.32
CA GLY A 7 1.60 16.15 -14.73
C GLY A 7 2.79 15.35 -14.19
N SER A 8 2.70 14.86 -12.94
CA SER A 8 3.74 14.01 -12.36
C SER A 8 3.81 12.62 -13.00
N ILE A 9 2.69 12.07 -13.50
CA ILE A 9 2.67 10.77 -14.19
C ILE A 9 3.35 10.86 -15.57
N VAL A 10 3.18 11.97 -16.30
CA VAL A 10 3.77 12.17 -17.63
C VAL A 10 5.26 12.52 -17.56
N ALA A 11 5.69 13.30 -16.56
CA ALA A 11 7.11 13.62 -16.37
C ALA A 11 7.95 12.39 -15.95
N VAL A 12 7.36 11.47 -15.18
CA VAL A 12 8.01 10.19 -14.81
C VAL A 12 8.11 9.24 -16.00
N MET A 13 7.13 9.24 -16.92
CA MET A 13 7.18 8.45 -18.16
C MET A 13 8.28 8.92 -19.14
N ILE A 14 8.55 10.23 -19.22
CA ILE A 14 9.60 10.78 -20.12
C ILE A 14 11.01 10.58 -19.52
N ALA A 15 11.15 10.60 -18.18
CA ALA A 15 12.40 10.26 -17.51
C ALA A 15 12.75 8.76 -17.57
N LEU A 16 11.73 7.88 -17.59
CA LEU A 16 11.91 6.43 -17.75
C LEU A 16 12.30 6.01 -19.17
N LEU A 17 11.98 6.81 -20.20
CA LEU A 17 12.39 6.56 -21.59
C LEU A 17 13.80 7.09 -21.91
N GLY A 18 14.34 7.99 -21.09
CA GLY A 18 15.67 8.59 -21.28
C GLY A 18 16.84 7.86 -20.59
N ALA A 19 16.56 6.82 -19.79
CA ALA A 19 17.56 6.14 -18.96
C ALA A 19 17.80 4.66 -19.34
N SER A 20 17.48 4.25 -20.57
CA SER A 20 17.73 2.87 -21.06
C SER A 20 18.97 2.74 -21.95
N SER A 21 19.79 3.78 -22.08
CA SER A 21 20.96 3.77 -22.95
C SER A 21 22.28 3.92 -22.19
N ALA A 22 22.47 3.19 -21.08
CA ALA A 22 23.77 3.19 -20.39
C ALA A 22 23.99 2.00 -19.44
N MET A 23 23.63 0.76 -19.82
CA MET A 23 24.21 -0.43 -19.18
C MET A 23 24.39 -1.55 -20.20
N ALA A 24 25.29 -1.33 -21.16
CA ALA A 24 26.05 -2.39 -21.79
C ALA A 24 27.52 -2.19 -21.39
N ALA A 25 27.80 -2.31 -20.09
CA ALA A 25 29.15 -2.64 -19.67
C ALA A 25 29.42 -4.05 -20.19
N ARG A 26 30.14 -4.15 -21.31
CA ARG A 26 30.75 -5.40 -21.75
C ARG A 26 31.58 -5.92 -20.58
N SER A 27 31.10 -6.97 -19.92
CA SER A 27 31.99 -7.84 -19.17
C SER A 27 32.86 -8.54 -20.21
N ASN A 28 34.11 -8.10 -20.36
CA ASN A 28 35.16 -8.91 -20.97
C ASN A 28 35.47 -10.07 -20.02
N THR A 29 34.55 -11.04 -19.92
CA THR A 29 34.89 -12.39 -19.50
C THR A 29 35.41 -13.09 -20.74
N SER A 30 36.64 -13.62 -20.68
CA SER A 30 37.10 -14.63 -21.63
C SER A 30 35.98 -15.67 -21.79
N ASP A 31 35.53 -15.91 -23.02
CA ASP A 31 34.45 -16.85 -23.29
C ASP A 31 34.90 -18.25 -22.86
N THR A 32 34.38 -18.73 -21.73
CA THR A 32 34.72 -20.04 -21.18
C THR A 32 34.16 -21.19 -22.03
N ASN A 33 33.34 -20.91 -23.04
CA ASN A 33 32.70 -21.91 -23.89
C ASN A 33 33.48 -22.23 -25.17
N ASN A 34 34.73 -21.76 -25.29
CA ASN A 34 35.60 -22.10 -26.41
C ASN A 34 36.30 -23.46 -26.19
N PHE A 35 35.51 -24.54 -26.14
CA PHE A 35 35.97 -25.93 -26.12
C PHE A 35 34.94 -26.82 -26.80
N THR A 36 35.31 -28.06 -27.11
CA THR A 36 34.40 -29.03 -27.73
C THR A 36 34.21 -30.24 -26.82
N ILE A 37 32.97 -30.71 -26.70
CA ILE A 37 32.69 -32.01 -26.09
C ILE A 37 32.94 -33.06 -27.17
N THR A 38 34.03 -33.81 -27.04
CA THR A 38 34.42 -34.81 -28.04
C THR A 38 33.51 -36.04 -27.99
N ASN A 39 33.03 -36.41 -26.79
CA ASN A 39 32.09 -37.50 -26.60
C ASN A 39 31.11 -37.19 -25.45
N TYR A 40 29.82 -37.36 -25.71
CA TYR A 40 28.76 -37.25 -24.70
C TYR A 40 27.93 -38.53 -24.67
N ASN A 41 28.15 -39.37 -23.65
CA ASN A 41 27.37 -40.58 -23.43
C ASN A 41 26.33 -40.34 -22.33
N VAL A 42 25.06 -40.55 -22.66
CA VAL A 42 23.95 -40.43 -21.70
C VAL A 42 23.27 -41.78 -21.58
N ARG A 43 23.32 -42.38 -20.38
CA ARG A 43 22.59 -43.60 -20.05
C ARG A 43 21.40 -43.27 -19.16
N LEU A 44 20.23 -43.65 -19.63
CA LEU A 44 18.93 -43.43 -19.00
C LEU A 44 18.38 -44.79 -18.58
N GLU A 45 18.17 -45.01 -17.29
CA GLU A 45 17.55 -46.22 -16.76
C GLU A 45 16.15 -45.86 -16.26
N LEU A 46 15.13 -46.23 -17.05
CA LEU A 46 13.72 -45.93 -16.76
C LEU A 46 13.07 -47.11 -16.02
N GLY A 47 12.48 -46.82 -14.86
CA GLY A 47 11.82 -47.79 -13.99
C GLY A 47 10.54 -47.23 -13.36
N ARG A 48 10.02 -47.95 -12.36
CA ARG A 48 8.88 -47.51 -11.55
C ARG A 48 9.13 -47.76 -10.07
N ASP A 49 8.63 -46.87 -9.22
CA ASP A 49 8.60 -47.07 -7.78
C ASP A 49 7.45 -47.99 -7.34
N ARG A 50 7.37 -48.26 -6.03
CA ARG A 50 6.31 -49.10 -5.42
C ARG A 50 4.88 -48.57 -5.64
N ASN A 51 4.74 -47.28 -5.95
CA ASN A 51 3.47 -46.63 -6.23
C ASN A 51 3.19 -46.53 -7.75
N ASN A 52 3.95 -47.26 -8.58
CA ASN A 52 3.92 -47.22 -10.04
C ASN A 52 4.29 -45.86 -10.65
N ARG A 53 4.95 -44.95 -9.90
CA ARG A 53 5.42 -43.69 -10.49
C ARG A 53 6.73 -43.91 -11.21
N SER A 54 6.93 -43.24 -12.33
CA SER A 54 8.18 -43.36 -13.11
C SER A 54 9.40 -42.91 -12.28
N THR A 55 10.50 -43.63 -12.41
CA THR A 55 11.81 -43.26 -11.87
C THR A 55 12.84 -43.31 -12.98
N LEU A 56 13.77 -42.36 -12.98
CA LEU A 56 14.83 -42.26 -13.97
C LEU A 56 16.16 -42.11 -13.26
N LYS A 57 17.08 -43.04 -13.50
CA LYS A 57 18.49 -42.86 -13.16
C LYS A 57 19.24 -42.45 -14.42
N THR A 58 19.95 -41.33 -14.34
CA THR A 58 20.73 -40.80 -15.44
C THR A 58 22.21 -40.82 -15.09
N ILE A 59 23.00 -41.39 -15.99
CA ILE A 59 24.46 -41.38 -15.93
C ILE A 59 24.95 -40.66 -17.17
N GLU A 60 25.58 -39.51 -16.97
CA GLU A 60 26.19 -38.71 -18.03
C GLU A 60 27.70 -38.85 -17.97
N THR A 61 28.32 -39.24 -19.07
CA THR A 61 29.77 -39.23 -19.27
C THR A 61 30.11 -38.21 -20.34
N ILE A 62 30.73 -37.11 -19.92
CA ILE A 62 31.06 -35.96 -20.76
C ILE A 62 32.57 -35.88 -20.89
N THR A 63 33.09 -36.07 -22.10
CA THR A 63 34.51 -35.89 -22.40
C THR A 63 34.69 -34.57 -23.15
N ALA A 64 35.40 -33.62 -22.55
CA ALA A 64 35.67 -32.30 -23.08
C ALA A 64 37.17 -32.12 -23.37
N ASP A 65 37.50 -31.43 -24.45
CA ASP A 65 38.89 -31.08 -24.80
C ASP A 65 39.12 -29.58 -24.63
N PHE A 66 39.85 -29.21 -23.59
CA PHE A 66 40.02 -27.82 -23.16
C PHE A 66 41.28 -27.18 -23.72
N PRO A 67 41.20 -25.92 -24.21
CA PRO A 67 42.41 -25.13 -24.45
C PRO A 67 43.13 -24.81 -23.13
N PRO A 68 44.45 -24.55 -23.17
CA PRO A 68 45.19 -24.17 -21.97
C PRO A 68 44.70 -22.82 -21.40
N ASP A 69 44.77 -22.69 -20.07
CA ASP A 69 44.56 -21.44 -19.32
C ASP A 69 43.20 -20.74 -19.52
N GLN A 70 42.14 -21.49 -19.87
CA GLN A 70 40.80 -20.94 -20.12
C GLN A 70 39.75 -21.37 -19.08
N ASN A 71 39.71 -22.66 -18.75
CA ASN A 71 38.61 -23.26 -17.99
C ASN A 71 39.09 -23.83 -16.65
N HIS A 72 38.27 -23.71 -15.62
CA HIS A 72 38.43 -24.40 -14.34
C HIS A 72 37.71 -25.76 -14.33
N GLY A 73 36.80 -25.97 -15.28
CA GLY A 73 36.12 -27.24 -15.54
C GLY A 73 34.81 -27.02 -16.32
N ILE A 74 33.76 -27.77 -15.97
CA ILE A 74 32.44 -27.65 -16.62
C ILE A 74 31.37 -27.12 -15.68
N THR A 75 30.35 -26.51 -16.28
CA THR A 75 29.04 -26.28 -15.67
C THR A 75 28.02 -27.26 -16.25
N ARG A 76 27.13 -27.79 -15.42
CA ARG A 76 26.00 -28.64 -15.81
C ARG A 76 24.70 -28.11 -15.22
N GLN A 77 23.73 -27.75 -16.05
CA GLN A 77 22.43 -27.21 -15.61
C GLN A 77 21.33 -28.28 -15.66
N PHE A 78 20.66 -28.60 -14.55
CA PHE A 78 19.64 -29.64 -14.52
C PHE A 78 18.21 -29.10 -14.63
N VAL A 79 17.36 -29.80 -15.39
CA VAL A 79 15.92 -29.56 -15.42
C VAL A 79 15.24 -30.28 -14.24
N LYS A 80 14.80 -29.51 -13.24
CA LYS A 80 14.19 -30.04 -11.99
C LYS A 80 12.66 -30.02 -11.97
N LYS A 81 12.02 -29.57 -13.05
CA LYS A 81 10.56 -29.51 -13.19
C LYS A 81 10.11 -30.08 -14.52
N TYR A 82 9.03 -30.84 -14.50
CA TYR A 82 8.39 -31.42 -15.66
C TYR A 82 6.87 -31.42 -15.45
N ASP A 83 6.10 -31.18 -16.50
CA ASP A 83 4.63 -31.17 -16.47
C ASP A 83 3.99 -30.36 -15.32
N GLY A 84 4.63 -29.23 -14.95
CA GLY A 84 4.14 -28.35 -13.89
C GLY A 84 4.47 -28.79 -12.47
N HIS A 85 5.22 -29.87 -12.26
CA HIS A 85 5.64 -30.36 -10.95
C HIS A 85 7.15 -30.61 -10.86
N ALA A 86 7.67 -30.79 -9.64
CA ALA A 86 9.07 -31.12 -9.42
C ALA A 86 9.36 -32.59 -9.79
N THR A 87 10.56 -32.86 -10.31
CA THR A 87 11.00 -34.22 -10.69
C THR A 87 11.76 -34.93 -9.58
N GLY A 88 11.74 -34.42 -8.34
CA GLY A 88 12.42 -35.03 -7.19
C GLY A 88 13.92 -35.29 -7.41
N PHE A 89 14.59 -34.40 -8.14
CA PHE A 89 16.02 -34.51 -8.49
C PHE A 89 16.91 -34.77 -7.27
N ALA A 90 17.76 -35.79 -7.36
CA ALA A 90 18.80 -36.07 -6.38
C ALA A 90 20.13 -36.36 -7.10
N LEU A 91 21.17 -35.59 -6.78
CA LEU A 91 22.53 -35.83 -7.26
C LEU A 91 23.13 -36.99 -6.45
N GLU A 92 23.59 -38.06 -7.12
CA GLU A 92 24.18 -39.23 -6.47
C GLU A 92 25.71 -39.13 -6.40
N SER A 93 26.36 -38.79 -7.52
CA SER A 93 27.84 -38.70 -7.57
C SER A 93 28.37 -37.87 -8.74
N VAL A 94 29.58 -37.34 -8.57
CA VAL A 94 30.38 -36.67 -9.62
C VAL A 94 31.80 -37.22 -9.57
N LYS A 95 32.21 -37.91 -10.64
CA LYS A 95 33.46 -38.68 -10.70
C LYS A 95 34.21 -38.44 -12.03
N ASP A 96 35.47 -38.85 -12.10
CA ASP A 96 36.24 -38.93 -13.35
C ASP A 96 36.09 -40.30 -14.04
N GLU A 97 36.82 -40.53 -15.15
CA GLU A 97 36.84 -41.79 -15.88
C GLU A 97 37.42 -42.99 -15.10
N HIS A 98 38.18 -42.74 -14.03
CA HIS A 98 38.77 -43.76 -13.17
C HIS A 98 37.93 -44.01 -11.90
N GLY A 99 36.79 -43.31 -11.75
CA GLY A 99 35.88 -43.43 -10.62
C GLY A 99 36.27 -42.61 -9.38
N VAL A 100 37.26 -41.71 -9.51
CA VAL A 100 37.71 -40.79 -8.45
C VAL A 100 36.72 -39.62 -8.33
N ASP A 101 36.38 -39.24 -7.10
CA ASP A 101 35.46 -38.13 -6.86
C ASP A 101 36.09 -36.79 -7.27
N LEU A 102 35.31 -35.96 -7.97
CA LEU A 102 35.72 -34.63 -8.40
C LEU A 102 35.19 -33.55 -7.46
N GLU A 103 35.92 -32.44 -7.33
CA GLU A 103 35.44 -31.26 -6.61
C GLU A 103 34.28 -30.61 -7.38
N TYR A 104 33.18 -30.32 -6.67
CA TYR A 104 32.03 -29.65 -7.26
C TYR A 104 31.32 -28.71 -6.28
N HIS A 105 30.62 -27.73 -6.85
CA HIS A 105 29.74 -26.83 -6.12
C HIS A 105 28.38 -26.74 -6.82
N GLN A 106 27.31 -27.04 -6.09
CA GLN A 106 25.94 -26.98 -6.61
C GLN A 106 25.23 -25.74 -6.10
N ASN A 107 24.60 -24.98 -7.00
CA ASN A 107 23.74 -23.84 -6.69
C ASN A 107 22.43 -23.94 -7.48
N SER A 108 21.29 -24.04 -6.79
CA SER A 108 19.97 -24.23 -7.39
C SER A 108 19.98 -25.37 -8.43
N SER A 109 19.89 -25.06 -9.72
CA SER A 109 19.90 -25.99 -10.85
C SER A 109 21.27 -26.20 -11.49
N THR A 110 22.30 -25.43 -11.12
CA THR A 110 23.63 -25.48 -11.76
C THR A 110 24.66 -26.16 -10.88
N LEU A 111 25.40 -27.10 -11.47
CA LEU A 111 26.53 -27.78 -10.88
C LEU A 111 27.83 -27.34 -11.57
N ARG A 112 28.77 -26.81 -10.80
CA ARG A 112 30.12 -26.48 -11.25
C ARG A 112 31.05 -27.60 -10.83
N ILE A 113 31.83 -28.16 -11.75
CA ILE A 113 32.73 -29.28 -11.50
C ILE A 113 34.14 -28.86 -11.91
N GLY A 114 35.09 -28.90 -10.97
CA GLY A 114 36.46 -28.43 -11.16
C GLY A 114 37.02 -27.75 -9.91
N ASN A 115 38.21 -27.15 -10.02
CA ASN A 115 38.85 -26.43 -8.92
C ASN A 115 38.92 -24.93 -9.24
N LYS A 116 38.44 -24.09 -8.32
CA LYS A 116 38.40 -22.63 -8.52
C LYS A 116 39.78 -21.98 -8.70
N ASN A 117 40.84 -22.63 -8.22
CA ASN A 117 42.20 -22.09 -8.18
C ASN A 117 43.14 -22.74 -9.22
N ALA A 118 42.64 -23.66 -10.05
CA ALA A 118 43.46 -24.36 -11.05
C ALA A 118 42.73 -24.44 -12.40
N TYR A 119 43.45 -24.22 -13.49
CA TYR A 119 42.93 -24.42 -14.84
C TYR A 119 43.07 -25.88 -15.26
N VAL A 120 42.12 -26.35 -16.06
CA VAL A 120 42.18 -27.64 -16.76
C VAL A 120 42.57 -27.42 -18.23
N SER A 121 43.35 -28.35 -18.77
CA SER A 121 43.76 -28.35 -20.17
C SER A 121 43.77 -29.77 -20.74
N GLY A 122 43.58 -29.88 -22.05
CA GLY A 122 43.47 -31.14 -22.77
C GLY A 122 42.18 -31.89 -22.44
N VAL A 123 42.19 -33.20 -22.73
CA VAL A 123 41.03 -34.06 -22.58
C VAL A 123 40.74 -34.37 -21.11
N LYS A 124 39.51 -34.09 -20.68
CA LYS A 124 38.98 -34.42 -19.34
C LYS A 124 37.61 -35.07 -19.44
N THR A 125 37.36 -36.07 -18.59
CA THR A 125 36.06 -36.76 -18.56
C THR A 125 35.36 -36.55 -17.22
N TYR A 126 34.06 -36.31 -17.28
CA TYR A 126 33.19 -36.09 -16.13
C TYR A 126 32.05 -37.10 -16.16
N VAL A 127 31.88 -37.84 -15.08
CA VAL A 127 30.84 -38.85 -14.88
C VAL A 127 29.87 -38.35 -13.80
N ILE A 128 28.67 -37.95 -14.20
CA ILE A 128 27.63 -37.39 -13.33
C ILE A 128 26.50 -38.41 -13.22
N THR A 129 26.15 -38.82 -12.01
CA THR A 129 25.02 -39.72 -11.75
C THR A 129 23.98 -39.02 -10.89
N TYR A 130 22.73 -39.07 -11.32
CA TYR A 130 21.60 -38.46 -10.60
C TYR A 130 20.30 -39.22 -10.87
N THR A 131 19.33 -39.04 -9.99
CA THR A 131 17.99 -39.65 -10.12
C THR A 131 16.89 -38.61 -10.16
N GLN A 132 15.81 -38.97 -10.84
CA GLN A 132 14.57 -38.20 -10.96
C GLN A 132 13.36 -39.13 -10.90
N ARG A 133 12.20 -38.57 -10.62
CA ARG A 133 10.90 -39.24 -10.57
C ARG A 133 9.85 -38.43 -11.31
N ASP A 134 8.72 -39.08 -11.59
CA ASP A 134 7.59 -38.46 -12.28
C ASP A 134 8.01 -37.86 -13.65
N VAL A 135 8.77 -38.62 -14.44
CA VAL A 135 9.36 -38.22 -15.74
C VAL A 135 8.55 -38.69 -16.96
N THR A 136 7.34 -39.19 -16.75
CA THR A 136 6.44 -39.68 -17.79
C THR A 136 5.10 -38.96 -17.71
N ARG A 137 4.43 -38.81 -18.84
CA ARG A 137 3.14 -38.12 -18.92
C ARG A 137 2.12 -38.94 -19.68
N TYR A 138 0.86 -38.88 -19.26
CA TYR A 138 -0.26 -39.39 -20.04
C TYR A 138 -0.69 -38.36 -21.10
N TYR A 139 -0.78 -38.80 -22.35
CA TYR A 139 -1.21 -37.99 -23.49
C TYR A 139 -2.62 -38.42 -23.91
N SER A 140 -3.58 -37.49 -23.77
CA SER A 140 -5.00 -37.76 -24.05
C SER A 140 -5.33 -37.83 -25.55
N ASP A 141 -4.49 -37.25 -26.40
CA ASP A 141 -4.59 -37.32 -27.86
C ASP A 141 -4.10 -38.67 -28.40
N THR A 142 -3.02 -39.22 -27.83
CA THR A 142 -2.48 -40.53 -28.23
C THR A 142 -3.01 -41.71 -27.38
N GLN A 143 -3.70 -41.41 -26.28
CA GLN A 143 -4.23 -42.36 -25.28
C GLN A 143 -3.14 -43.31 -24.74
N LYS A 144 -1.94 -42.76 -24.48
CA LYS A 144 -0.76 -43.50 -24.05
C LYS A 144 -0.04 -42.78 -22.91
N ASP A 145 0.65 -43.56 -22.08
CA ASP A 145 1.70 -43.00 -21.24
C ASP A 145 2.96 -42.87 -22.08
N GLU A 146 3.62 -41.71 -22.09
CA GLU A 146 4.82 -41.49 -22.88
C GLU A 146 5.98 -41.00 -22.01
N PHE A 147 7.15 -41.57 -22.26
CA PHE A 147 8.44 -41.05 -21.83
C PHE A 147 8.99 -40.16 -22.94
N TYR A 148 8.75 -38.85 -22.82
CA TYR A 148 9.19 -37.84 -23.78
C TYR A 148 10.26 -36.95 -23.11
N TRP A 149 11.53 -37.19 -23.42
CA TRP A 149 12.64 -36.73 -22.61
C TRP A 149 13.78 -36.17 -23.45
N ASN A 150 14.29 -34.98 -23.10
CA ASN A 150 15.53 -34.49 -23.70
C ASN A 150 16.69 -35.19 -22.99
N ALA A 151 17.31 -36.17 -23.66
CA ALA A 151 18.50 -36.84 -23.15
C ALA A 151 19.71 -35.91 -23.12
N ILE A 152 19.82 -35.02 -24.12
CA ILE A 152 20.76 -33.91 -24.15
C ILE A 152 19.95 -32.63 -24.40
N GLY A 153 20.11 -31.63 -23.53
CA GLY A 153 19.37 -30.38 -23.64
C GLY A 153 19.91 -29.42 -24.69
N THR A 154 19.10 -28.43 -25.07
CA THR A 154 19.46 -27.37 -26.02
C THR A 154 20.16 -26.17 -25.38
N ASP A 155 20.40 -26.21 -24.07
CA ASP A 155 21.00 -25.09 -23.33
C ASP A 155 22.53 -25.12 -23.32
N SER A 156 23.14 -26.09 -24.02
CA SER A 156 24.61 -26.23 -24.13
C SER A 156 25.17 -25.18 -25.10
N PRO A 157 25.97 -24.19 -24.64
CA PRO A 157 26.64 -23.23 -25.53
C PRO A 157 27.83 -23.84 -26.29
N VAL A 158 28.28 -25.05 -25.94
CA VAL A 158 29.39 -25.74 -26.60
C VAL A 158 28.92 -26.82 -27.57
N PRO A 159 29.62 -27.03 -28.70
CA PRO A 159 29.30 -28.09 -29.64
C PRO A 159 29.71 -29.48 -29.09
N VAL A 160 29.02 -30.52 -29.56
CA VAL A 160 29.28 -31.93 -29.23
C VAL A 160 29.61 -32.71 -30.51
N ALA A 161 30.82 -33.24 -30.62
CA ALA A 161 31.29 -33.94 -31.81
C ALA A 161 30.58 -35.30 -32.00
N ALA A 162 30.41 -36.07 -30.92
CA ALA A 162 29.68 -37.33 -30.93
C ALA A 162 28.84 -37.48 -29.66
N ALA A 163 27.57 -37.81 -29.83
CA ALA A 163 26.63 -38.09 -28.75
C ALA A 163 26.06 -39.50 -28.89
N THR A 164 26.05 -40.25 -27.79
CA THR A 164 25.41 -41.56 -27.69
C THR A 164 24.40 -41.53 -26.55
N VAL A 165 23.15 -41.83 -26.85
CA VAL A 165 22.07 -41.93 -25.86
C VAL A 165 21.66 -43.38 -25.75
N THR A 166 21.59 -43.90 -24.53
CA THR A 166 21.18 -45.28 -24.26
C THR A 166 20.02 -45.27 -23.27
N LEU A 167 18.86 -45.74 -23.68
CA LEU A 167 17.70 -45.95 -22.83
C LEU A 167 17.58 -47.43 -22.47
N LYS A 168 17.69 -47.74 -21.19
CA LYS A 168 17.49 -49.07 -20.63
C LYS A 168 16.17 -49.08 -19.85
N LEU A 169 15.28 -49.99 -20.22
CA LEU A 169 14.05 -50.21 -19.49
C LEU A 169 14.24 -51.25 -18.39
N ASP A 170 13.61 -51.02 -17.24
CA ASP A 170 13.35 -52.09 -16.28
C ASP A 170 12.62 -53.24 -16.99
N ILE A 171 12.96 -54.49 -16.62
CA ILE A 171 12.35 -55.71 -17.15
C ILE A 171 10.81 -55.65 -17.04
N ALA A 172 10.30 -55.07 -15.95
CA ALA A 172 8.86 -54.92 -15.73
C ALA A 172 8.18 -53.89 -16.67
N LEU A 173 8.95 -53.08 -17.40
CA LEU A 173 8.46 -52.09 -18.37
C LEU A 173 8.64 -52.54 -19.82
N ALA A 174 9.63 -53.38 -20.11
CA ALA A 174 9.98 -53.77 -21.48
C ALA A 174 8.78 -54.35 -22.27
N GLY A 175 7.95 -55.18 -21.63
CA GLY A 175 6.74 -55.75 -22.26
C GLY A 175 5.56 -54.79 -22.43
N LYS A 176 5.64 -53.58 -21.86
CA LYS A 176 4.57 -52.57 -21.90
C LYS A 176 4.80 -51.46 -22.94
N ALA A 177 5.96 -51.44 -23.59
CA ALA A 177 6.24 -50.50 -24.67
C ALA A 177 5.35 -50.80 -25.89
N LYS A 178 4.71 -49.77 -26.45
CA LYS A 178 3.75 -49.88 -27.57
C LYS A 178 4.18 -49.16 -28.84
N THR A 179 5.23 -48.35 -28.76
CA THR A 179 5.77 -47.66 -29.93
C THR A 179 7.22 -48.04 -30.15
N ASN A 180 7.70 -47.86 -31.38
CA ASN A 180 9.14 -47.79 -31.61
C ASN A 180 9.68 -46.52 -30.94
N ILE A 181 10.91 -46.57 -30.44
CA ILE A 181 11.58 -45.39 -29.92
C ILE A 181 11.70 -44.35 -31.05
N GLN A 182 11.31 -43.12 -30.76
CA GLN A 182 11.53 -41.98 -31.64
C GLN A 182 12.71 -41.17 -31.13
N CYS A 183 13.50 -40.65 -32.05
CA CYS A 183 14.68 -39.86 -31.76
C CYS A 183 14.67 -38.61 -32.62
N TYR A 184 14.79 -37.46 -31.98
CA TYR A 184 14.89 -36.16 -32.63
C TYR A 184 16.15 -35.45 -32.17
N TYR A 185 16.87 -34.80 -33.08
CA TYR A 185 18.04 -34.01 -32.76
C TYR A 185 18.07 -32.67 -33.48
N GLY A 186 18.86 -31.74 -32.95
CA GLY A 186 19.08 -30.42 -33.52
C GLY A 186 18.64 -29.30 -32.60
N ALA A 187 18.51 -28.10 -33.17
CA ALA A 187 18.08 -26.93 -32.43
C ALA A 187 16.63 -27.07 -31.95
N LEU A 188 16.21 -26.12 -31.15
CA LEU A 188 14.83 -25.93 -30.75
C LEU A 188 13.86 -26.00 -31.97
N GLN A 189 13.13 -27.12 -32.12
CA GLN A 189 11.99 -27.41 -33.03
C GLN A 189 12.43 -28.12 -34.29
N ALA A 190 13.70 -28.50 -34.33
CA ALA A 190 14.21 -29.41 -35.32
C ALA A 190 13.43 -30.72 -35.31
N LYS A 191 13.20 -31.26 -36.50
CA LYS A 191 12.50 -32.52 -36.74
C LYS A 191 13.43 -33.60 -37.29
N ASN A 192 14.74 -33.37 -37.21
CA ASN A 192 15.73 -34.30 -37.74
C ASN A 192 15.68 -35.58 -36.92
N THR A 193 15.62 -36.73 -37.58
CA THR A 193 15.53 -38.03 -36.91
C THR A 193 16.87 -38.71 -36.83
N CYS A 194 17.08 -39.50 -35.79
CA CYS A 194 18.29 -40.31 -35.60
C CYS A 194 17.98 -41.80 -35.73
N GLU A 195 18.97 -42.58 -36.20
CA GLU A 195 18.89 -44.04 -36.20
C GLU A 195 18.96 -44.58 -34.77
N SER A 196 18.20 -45.65 -34.52
CA SER A 196 18.18 -46.35 -33.24
C SER A 196 18.46 -47.83 -33.45
N THR A 197 19.27 -48.40 -32.56
CA THR A 197 19.51 -49.84 -32.49
C THR A 197 18.84 -50.38 -31.23
N VAL A 198 18.14 -51.50 -31.36
CA VAL A 198 17.41 -52.13 -30.25
C VAL A 198 18.02 -53.49 -29.95
N SER A 199 18.37 -53.72 -28.69
CA SER A 199 18.87 -54.99 -28.18
C SER A 199 18.10 -55.36 -26.91
N GLY A 200 17.06 -56.19 -27.05
CA GLY A 200 16.19 -56.56 -25.93
C GLY A 200 15.46 -55.35 -25.33
N ALA A 201 15.79 -55.00 -24.08
CA ALA A 201 15.20 -53.88 -23.32
C ALA A 201 16.05 -52.59 -23.39
N GLU A 202 17.08 -52.56 -24.24
CA GLU A 202 18.02 -51.46 -24.38
C GLU A 202 17.94 -50.85 -25.79
N TYR A 203 17.81 -49.52 -25.83
CA TYR A 203 17.74 -48.71 -27.04
C TYR A 203 18.96 -47.80 -27.09
N SER A 204 19.77 -47.91 -28.14
CA SER A 204 20.96 -47.09 -28.34
C SER A 204 20.82 -46.21 -29.57
N LEU A 205 21.12 -44.92 -29.43
CA LEU A 205 20.97 -43.91 -30.47
C LEU A 205 22.26 -43.11 -30.56
N ARG A 206 22.67 -42.79 -31.80
CA ARG A 206 23.91 -42.04 -32.06
C ARG A 206 23.64 -40.83 -32.92
N VAL A 207 24.22 -39.69 -32.53
CA VAL A 207 24.18 -38.44 -33.27
C VAL A 207 25.59 -37.87 -33.35
N ASN A 208 26.00 -37.40 -34.52
CA ASN A 208 27.31 -36.78 -34.72
C ASN A 208 27.12 -35.29 -35.05
N ASN A 209 28.11 -34.46 -34.69
CA ASN A 209 28.16 -33.04 -34.99
C ASN A 209 26.93 -32.24 -34.51
N LEU A 210 26.60 -32.36 -33.22
CA LEU A 210 25.63 -31.46 -32.60
C LEU A 210 26.26 -30.07 -32.43
N GLY A 211 25.69 -29.10 -33.12
CA GLY A 211 26.10 -27.70 -32.99
C GLY A 211 25.77 -27.12 -31.61
N GLN A 212 26.25 -25.90 -31.37
CA GLN A 212 25.86 -25.13 -30.18
C GLN A 212 24.33 -25.01 -30.11
N HIS A 213 23.78 -25.12 -28.91
CA HIS A 213 22.35 -25.08 -28.63
C HIS A 213 21.49 -26.14 -29.35
N GLN A 214 22.11 -27.26 -29.74
CA GLN A 214 21.41 -28.42 -30.27
C GLN A 214 21.32 -29.52 -29.20
N GLY A 215 20.19 -30.22 -29.17
CA GLY A 215 19.92 -31.29 -28.21
C GLY A 215 19.49 -32.58 -28.87
N VAL A 216 19.23 -33.59 -28.03
CA VAL A 216 18.67 -34.90 -28.43
C VAL A 216 17.48 -35.22 -27.54
N THR A 217 16.34 -35.46 -28.18
CA THR A 217 15.08 -35.83 -27.52
C THR A 217 14.68 -37.23 -27.94
N ILE A 218 14.29 -38.04 -26.97
CA ILE A 218 13.77 -39.38 -27.20
C ILE A 218 12.33 -39.47 -26.73
N ALA A 219 11.52 -40.24 -27.45
CA ALA A 219 10.14 -40.51 -27.09
C ALA A 219 9.84 -42.00 -27.18
N LEU A 220 9.22 -42.55 -26.14
CA LEU A 220 8.74 -43.93 -26.11
C LEU A 220 7.37 -43.99 -25.44
N GLY A 221 6.39 -44.56 -26.15
CA GLY A 221 5.03 -44.75 -25.66
C GLY A 221 4.79 -46.13 -25.05
N PHE A 222 3.99 -46.15 -24.00
CA PHE A 222 3.59 -47.31 -23.19
C PHE A 222 2.07 -47.46 -23.16
N GLU A 223 1.60 -48.61 -22.68
CA GLU A 223 0.18 -48.82 -22.36
C GLU A 223 -0.32 -47.77 -21.37
N PRO A 224 -1.56 -47.26 -21.53
CA PRO A 224 -2.13 -46.32 -20.56
C PRO A 224 -2.25 -46.95 -19.18
N GLY A 225 -1.90 -46.20 -18.13
CA GLY A 225 -1.87 -46.70 -16.76
C GLY A 225 -0.64 -47.54 -16.43
N THR A 226 0.39 -47.49 -17.28
CA THR A 226 1.73 -48.01 -16.95
C THR A 226 2.35 -47.20 -15.82
N PHE A 227 2.17 -45.88 -15.83
CA PHE A 227 2.68 -44.97 -14.82
C PHE A 227 1.55 -44.28 -14.04
N ALA A 228 1.68 -44.20 -12.72
CA ALA A 228 0.76 -43.43 -11.89
C ALA A 228 0.99 -41.93 -12.06
N ALA A 229 -0.09 -41.14 -12.05
CA ALA A 229 -0.02 -39.69 -12.14
C ALA A 229 0.66 -39.05 -10.92
N TYR A 230 1.24 -37.87 -11.13
CA TYR A 230 1.83 -37.07 -10.06
C TYR A 230 0.79 -36.75 -8.96
N GLN A 231 1.19 -36.90 -7.70
CA GLN A 231 0.40 -36.46 -6.55
C GLN A 231 1.16 -35.40 -5.77
N PRO A 232 0.65 -34.15 -5.69
CA PRO A 232 1.32 -33.09 -4.96
C PRO A 232 1.35 -33.40 -3.47
N SER A 233 2.51 -33.12 -2.85
CA SER A 233 2.71 -33.32 -1.42
C SER A 233 1.80 -32.40 -0.59
N LEU A 234 1.59 -32.71 0.70
CA LEU A 234 0.84 -31.83 1.60
C LEU A 234 1.45 -30.42 1.66
N ARG A 235 2.79 -30.31 1.58
CA ARG A 235 3.50 -29.01 1.54
C ARG A 235 3.14 -28.21 0.29
N GLU A 236 2.98 -28.88 -0.85
CA GLU A 236 2.58 -28.23 -2.11
C GLU A 236 1.10 -27.86 -2.17
N ARG A 237 0.21 -28.60 -1.47
CA ARG A 237 -1.22 -28.29 -1.39
C ARG A 237 -1.57 -27.20 -0.36
N LEU A 238 -0.72 -27.02 0.65
CA LEU A 238 -1.00 -26.12 1.77
C LEU A 238 -1.26 -24.66 1.34
N PRO A 239 -0.52 -24.07 0.38
CA PRO A 239 -0.81 -22.72 -0.11
C PRO A 239 -2.22 -22.58 -0.69
N ASP A 240 -2.66 -23.54 -1.51
CA ASP A 240 -3.99 -23.51 -2.12
C ASP A 240 -5.11 -23.61 -1.07
N ILE A 241 -4.93 -24.48 -0.08
CA ILE A 241 -5.86 -24.63 1.04
C ILE A 241 -5.96 -23.33 1.85
N ILE A 242 -4.81 -22.68 2.12
CA ILE A 242 -4.76 -21.38 2.82
C ILE A 242 -5.48 -20.31 2.01
N VAL A 243 -5.27 -20.25 0.69
CA VAL A 243 -5.95 -19.29 -0.20
C VAL A 243 -7.46 -19.49 -0.16
N ILE A 244 -7.94 -20.72 -0.30
CA ILE A 244 -9.37 -21.03 -0.23
C ILE A 244 -9.94 -20.64 1.15
N GLY A 245 -9.30 -21.04 2.24
CA GLY A 245 -9.72 -20.67 3.59
C GLY A 245 -9.77 -19.16 3.82
N ALA A 246 -8.77 -18.43 3.32
CA ALA A 246 -8.72 -16.97 3.41
C ALA A 246 -9.87 -16.31 2.64
N THR A 247 -10.20 -16.79 1.43
CA THR A 247 -11.33 -16.25 0.65
C THR A 247 -12.68 -16.45 1.35
N VAL A 248 -12.89 -17.59 1.99
CA VAL A 248 -14.11 -17.87 2.76
C VAL A 248 -14.21 -16.93 3.97
N ILE A 249 -13.16 -16.83 4.78
CA ILE A 249 -13.15 -15.93 5.95
C ILE A 249 -13.39 -14.47 5.54
N PHE A 250 -12.79 -14.05 4.42
CA PHE A 250 -12.96 -12.72 3.87
C PHE A 250 -14.41 -12.42 3.47
N SER A 251 -15.05 -13.35 2.75
CA SER A 251 -16.45 -13.21 2.34
C SER A 251 -17.41 -13.11 3.54
N VAL A 252 -17.18 -13.92 4.58
CA VAL A 252 -17.93 -13.84 5.85
C VAL A 252 -17.74 -12.48 6.52
N GLY A 253 -16.51 -11.93 6.51
CA GLY A 253 -16.22 -10.63 7.08
C GLY A 253 -17.01 -9.49 6.44
N ILE A 254 -17.17 -9.49 5.11
CA ILE A 254 -17.99 -8.51 4.39
C ILE A 254 -19.45 -8.61 4.82
N VAL A 255 -20.01 -9.81 4.93
CA VAL A 255 -21.41 -10.02 5.34
C VAL A 255 -21.64 -9.48 6.76
N VAL A 256 -20.73 -9.75 7.69
CA VAL A 256 -20.81 -9.23 9.06
C VAL A 256 -20.75 -7.71 9.09
N LEU A 257 -19.87 -7.08 8.30
CA LEU A 257 -19.80 -5.61 8.18
C LEU A 257 -21.10 -5.01 7.66
N LEU A 258 -21.68 -5.60 6.60
CA LEU A 258 -22.94 -5.14 6.02
C LEU A 258 -24.08 -5.27 7.04
N PHE A 259 -24.13 -6.39 7.77
CA PHE A 259 -25.12 -6.62 8.82
C PHE A 259 -25.01 -5.62 9.98
N CYS A 260 -23.80 -5.38 10.50
CA CYS A 260 -23.54 -4.38 11.53
C CYS A 260 -23.94 -2.97 11.08
N SER A 261 -23.61 -2.63 9.84
CA SER A 261 -23.96 -1.34 9.25
C SER A 261 -25.47 -1.18 9.05
N HIS A 262 -26.17 -2.24 8.67
CA HIS A 262 -27.63 -2.26 8.59
C HIS A 262 -28.27 -2.06 9.97
N LYS A 263 -27.83 -2.81 10.99
CA LYS A 263 -28.31 -2.65 12.37
C LYS A 263 -28.12 -1.23 12.89
N GLN A 264 -26.96 -0.61 12.62
CA GLN A 264 -26.72 0.78 13.02
C GLN A 264 -27.62 1.77 12.30
N LYS A 265 -27.79 1.62 10.97
CA LYS A 265 -28.74 2.45 10.22
C LYS A 265 -30.16 2.35 10.80
N LYS A 266 -30.58 1.15 11.21
CA LYS A 266 -31.90 0.92 11.82
C LYS A 266 -32.01 1.57 13.20
N LYS A 267 -30.98 1.47 14.04
CA LYS A 267 -30.92 2.09 15.38
C LYS A 267 -31.10 3.61 15.31
N PHE A 268 -30.40 4.26 14.39
CA PHE A 268 -30.41 5.73 14.23
C PHE A 268 -31.37 6.23 13.15
N ALA A 269 -32.27 5.37 12.64
CA ALA A 269 -33.15 5.74 11.52
C ALA A 269 -34.05 6.94 11.86
N LYS A 270 -34.59 6.98 13.08
CA LYS A 270 -35.48 8.05 13.55
C LYS A 270 -34.75 9.39 13.66
N GLU A 271 -33.64 9.45 14.38
CA GLU A 271 -32.83 10.67 14.53
C GLU A 271 -32.27 11.14 13.18
N LEU A 272 -31.87 10.21 12.30
CA LEU A 272 -31.40 10.56 10.96
C LEU A 272 -32.53 11.14 10.08
N ALA A 273 -33.76 10.63 10.22
CA ALA A 273 -34.91 11.18 9.52
C ALA A 273 -35.21 12.62 10.00
N GLN A 274 -35.16 12.86 11.31
CA GLN A 274 -35.33 14.20 11.90
C GLN A 274 -34.22 15.17 11.47
N ALA A 275 -32.95 14.77 11.57
CA ALA A 275 -31.82 15.58 11.12
C ALA A 275 -31.89 15.89 9.62
N ASN A 276 -32.33 14.94 8.78
CA ASN A 276 -32.56 15.17 7.36
C ASN A 276 -33.75 16.10 7.10
N ALA A 277 -34.80 16.06 7.92
CA ALA A 277 -35.92 16.98 7.83
C ALA A 277 -35.47 18.41 8.10
N ILE A 278 -34.69 18.65 9.17
CA ILE A 278 -34.10 19.96 9.51
C ILE A 278 -33.22 20.47 8.37
N ARG A 279 -32.39 19.60 7.78
CA ARG A 279 -31.51 19.94 6.65
C ARG A 279 -32.26 20.39 5.39
N ARG A 280 -33.51 19.97 5.21
CA ARG A 280 -34.36 20.35 4.06
C ARG A 280 -35.17 21.62 4.32
N GLN A 281 -35.22 22.11 5.56
CA GLN A 281 -35.93 23.36 5.86
C GLN A 281 -35.19 24.55 5.23
N PRO A 282 -35.91 25.57 4.74
CA PRO A 282 -35.30 26.81 4.27
C PRO A 282 -34.39 27.44 5.35
N ILE A 283 -33.28 28.02 4.93
CA ILE A 283 -32.35 28.70 5.84
C ILE A 283 -32.85 30.14 6.02
N THR A 284 -33.32 30.44 7.23
CA THR A 284 -33.71 31.80 7.63
C THR A 284 -32.47 32.59 8.07
N PRO A 285 -32.33 33.87 7.71
CA PRO A 285 -31.28 34.73 8.25
C PRO A 285 -31.36 34.81 9.79
N GLU A 286 -30.21 34.76 10.45
CA GLU A 286 -30.09 34.93 11.91
C GLU A 286 -29.17 36.11 12.19
N TYR A 287 -29.51 36.92 13.19
CA TYR A 287 -28.87 38.23 13.41
C TYR A 287 -27.98 38.26 14.64
N VAL A 288 -28.20 37.33 15.57
CA VAL A 288 -27.48 37.23 16.84
C VAL A 288 -26.69 35.91 16.91
N PRO A 289 -25.59 35.87 17.67
CA PRO A 289 -24.93 34.62 17.98
C PRO A 289 -25.85 33.61 18.68
N PRO A 290 -25.68 32.29 18.46
CA PRO A 290 -26.47 31.26 19.11
C PRO A 290 -26.32 31.32 20.64
N ALA A 291 -27.44 31.38 21.35
CA ALA A 291 -27.45 31.42 22.81
C ALA A 291 -26.95 30.10 23.42
N GLY A 292 -26.11 30.21 24.46
CA GLY A 292 -25.64 29.05 25.24
C GLY A 292 -24.73 28.08 24.49
N ARG A 293 -24.18 28.48 23.32
CA ARG A 293 -23.24 27.67 22.54
C ARG A 293 -21.91 28.40 22.38
N SER A 294 -20.84 27.66 22.63
CA SER A 294 -19.47 28.17 22.48
C SER A 294 -19.06 28.25 21.01
N ILE A 295 -18.05 29.06 20.74
CA ILE A 295 -17.45 29.16 19.41
C ILE A 295 -16.80 27.84 19.00
N ALA A 296 -16.14 27.16 19.94
CA ALA A 296 -15.59 25.83 19.72
C ALA A 296 -16.63 24.81 19.22
N GLU A 297 -17.85 24.82 19.76
CA GLU A 297 -18.96 23.98 19.29
C GLU A 297 -19.40 24.36 17.87
N SER A 298 -19.55 25.67 17.61
CA SER A 298 -19.94 26.20 16.31
C SER A 298 -18.95 25.81 15.20
N ILE A 299 -17.65 25.92 15.48
CA ILE A 299 -16.56 25.51 14.57
C ILE A 299 -16.61 24.01 14.29
N ALA A 300 -16.82 23.19 15.33
CA ALA A 300 -16.85 21.74 15.20
C ALA A 300 -17.97 21.28 14.27
N VAL A 301 -19.14 21.92 14.36
CA VAL A 301 -20.33 21.62 13.54
C VAL A 301 -20.17 22.11 12.10
N LEU A 302 -19.59 23.29 11.89
CA LEU A 302 -19.35 23.88 10.56
C LEU A 302 -18.24 23.17 9.76
N LYS A 303 -17.51 22.23 10.36
CA LYS A 303 -16.38 21.51 9.74
C LYS A 303 -15.33 22.46 9.16
N CYS A 304 -15.14 23.63 9.79
CA CYS A 304 -14.25 24.64 9.25
C CYS A 304 -12.81 24.09 9.20
N PRO A 305 -12.16 24.03 8.02
CA PRO A 305 -10.85 23.42 7.88
C PRO A 305 -9.72 24.24 8.50
N ASN A 306 -9.95 25.52 8.81
CA ASN A 306 -8.93 26.43 9.33
C ASN A 306 -8.99 26.51 10.87
N LEU A 307 -8.25 25.60 11.52
CA LEU A 307 -8.11 25.55 12.97
C LEU A 307 -7.50 26.84 13.56
N GLY A 308 -6.74 27.58 12.75
CA GLY A 308 -6.14 28.86 13.12
C GLY A 308 -7.18 29.97 13.30
N LYS A 309 -8.06 30.17 12.30
CA LYS A 309 -9.17 31.14 12.38
C LYS A 309 -10.14 30.83 13.52
N ALA A 310 -10.30 29.54 13.80
CA ALA A 310 -11.10 29.04 14.89
C ALA A 310 -10.55 29.45 16.27
N LEU A 311 -9.22 29.37 16.46
CA LEU A 311 -8.57 29.80 17.69
C LEU A 311 -8.65 31.32 17.86
N SER A 312 -8.41 32.10 16.79
CA SER A 312 -8.52 33.56 16.87
C SER A 312 -9.94 34.03 17.18
N ALA A 313 -10.96 33.44 16.55
CA ALA A 313 -12.36 33.72 16.86
C ALA A 313 -12.68 33.48 18.34
N GLN A 314 -12.19 32.39 18.92
CA GLN A 314 -12.42 32.07 20.34
C GLN A 314 -11.79 33.09 21.30
N VAL A 315 -10.60 33.61 20.97
CA VAL A 315 -9.94 34.66 21.77
C VAL A 315 -10.68 35.98 21.66
N VAL A 316 -11.09 36.37 20.45
CA VAL A 316 -11.87 37.60 20.23
C VAL A 316 -13.23 37.54 20.95
N ASP A 317 -13.87 36.38 20.99
CA ASP A 317 -15.12 36.18 21.73
C ASP A 317 -14.98 36.33 23.24
N TRP A 318 -13.85 35.92 23.83
CA TRP A 318 -13.57 36.23 25.23
C TRP A 318 -13.39 37.73 25.46
N ALA A 319 -12.80 38.45 24.50
CA ALA A 319 -12.58 39.87 24.61
C ALA A 319 -13.91 40.65 24.52
N VAL A 320 -14.74 40.33 23.51
CA VAL A 320 -16.08 40.91 23.33
C VAL A 320 -17.01 40.62 24.52
N ARG A 321 -16.89 39.45 25.17
CA ARG A 321 -17.64 39.14 26.40
C ARG A 321 -17.06 39.79 27.67
N HIS A 322 -16.01 40.61 27.54
CA HIS A 322 -15.26 41.23 28.62
C HIS A 322 -14.73 40.22 29.66
N ILE A 323 -14.38 39.01 29.19
CA ILE A 323 -13.70 38.00 30.02
C ILE A 323 -12.20 38.31 30.04
N ILE A 324 -11.67 38.75 28.91
CA ILE A 324 -10.29 39.25 28.76
C ILE A 324 -10.30 40.67 28.22
N GLU A 325 -9.24 41.40 28.52
CA GLU A 325 -8.88 42.70 27.95
C GLU A 325 -7.56 42.53 27.20
N ILE A 326 -7.45 43.22 26.06
CA ILE A 326 -6.24 43.21 25.24
C ILE A 326 -5.57 44.57 25.39
N ARG A 327 -4.39 44.59 26.03
CA ARG A 327 -3.60 45.81 26.21
C ARG A 327 -2.44 45.85 25.22
N GLN A 328 -2.29 46.95 24.48
CA GLN A 328 -1.08 47.21 23.71
C GLN A 328 -0.04 47.86 24.62
N THR A 329 1.09 47.18 24.82
CA THR A 329 2.14 47.58 25.77
C THR A 329 3.35 48.24 25.11
N GLY A 330 3.39 48.33 23.76
CA GLY A 330 4.51 48.89 23.01
C GLY A 330 4.21 49.27 21.56
N THR A 331 5.22 49.80 20.87
CA THR A 331 5.13 50.25 19.46
C THR A 331 5.35 49.12 18.45
N GLY A 332 5.82 47.95 18.89
CA GLY A 332 6.00 46.77 18.04
C GLY A 332 4.68 46.11 17.67
N LYS A 333 4.64 45.50 16.47
CA LYS A 333 3.44 44.82 15.93
C LYS A 333 2.91 43.67 16.79
N ARG A 334 3.69 43.17 17.76
CA ARG A 334 3.35 42.00 18.61
C ARG A 334 3.39 42.32 20.10
N ASP A 335 3.48 43.59 20.46
CA ASP A 335 3.64 44.04 21.83
C ASP A 335 2.26 44.25 22.48
N TYR A 336 1.54 43.14 22.65
CA TYR A 336 0.24 43.13 23.35
C TYR A 336 0.16 42.03 24.42
N THR A 337 -0.55 42.36 25.49
CA THR A 337 -0.73 41.58 26.70
C THR A 337 -2.22 41.31 26.92
N PHE A 338 -2.55 40.06 27.25
CA PHE A 338 -3.91 39.63 27.56
C PHE A 338 -4.11 39.64 29.06
N VAL A 339 -5.12 40.35 29.54
CA VAL A 339 -5.43 40.49 30.96
C VAL A 339 -6.81 39.90 31.23
N THR A 340 -6.90 38.95 32.14
CA THR A 340 -8.19 38.38 32.54
C THR A 340 -8.97 39.36 33.41
N LYS A 341 -10.21 39.68 33.05
CA LYS A 341 -11.11 40.58 33.81
C LYS A 341 -12.11 39.81 34.66
N LYS A 342 -12.54 38.64 34.17
CA LYS A 342 -13.50 37.75 34.86
C LYS A 342 -12.92 36.35 34.97
N SER A 343 -13.43 35.58 35.93
CA SER A 343 -13.12 34.15 36.03
C SER A 343 -13.74 33.39 34.86
N PHE A 344 -13.06 32.34 34.40
CA PHE A 344 -13.61 31.41 33.40
C PHE A 344 -14.57 30.37 34.01
N ALA A 345 -14.84 30.40 35.32
CA ALA A 345 -15.68 29.41 36.01
C ALA A 345 -17.11 29.29 35.42
N ASP A 346 -17.68 30.40 34.97
CA ASP A 346 -19.04 30.45 34.38
C ASP A 346 -19.06 30.17 32.87
N THR A 347 -17.90 29.92 32.26
CA THR A 347 -17.77 29.57 30.84
C THR A 347 -17.92 28.07 30.63
N SER A 348 -18.08 27.63 29.37
CA SER A 348 -18.19 26.20 29.08
C SER A 348 -16.92 25.45 29.53
N LYS A 349 -17.06 24.17 29.94
CA LYS A 349 -15.90 23.31 30.28
C LYS A 349 -14.82 23.29 29.19
N TYR A 350 -15.26 23.48 27.95
CA TYR A 350 -14.44 23.57 26.77
C TYR A 350 -13.55 24.82 26.74
N GLU A 351 -14.13 25.98 27.09
CA GLU A 351 -13.42 27.25 27.19
C GLU A 351 -12.46 27.28 28.37
N GLN A 352 -12.86 26.73 29.52
CA GLN A 352 -11.99 26.59 30.70
C GLN A 352 -10.71 25.82 30.38
N THR A 353 -10.83 24.73 29.61
CA THR A 353 -9.67 23.90 29.21
C THR A 353 -8.69 24.65 28.31
N LEU A 354 -9.21 25.46 27.40
CA LEU A 354 -8.41 26.28 26.49
C LEU A 354 -7.80 27.50 27.22
N ALA A 355 -8.57 28.15 28.10
CA ALA A 355 -8.09 29.24 28.94
C ALA A 355 -6.93 28.77 29.83
N ALA A 356 -7.02 27.59 30.44
CA ALA A 356 -5.94 27.00 31.21
C ALA A 356 -4.66 26.73 30.38
N ALA A 357 -4.78 26.53 29.07
CA ALA A 357 -3.64 26.38 28.17
C ALA A 357 -2.91 27.71 27.90
N ILE A 358 -3.67 28.81 27.89
CA ILE A 358 -3.18 30.15 27.54
C ILE A 358 -2.72 30.92 28.79
N PHE A 359 -3.51 30.89 29.87
CA PHE A 359 -3.30 31.66 31.10
C PHE A 359 -2.70 30.83 32.25
N GLY A 360 -2.88 29.50 32.24
CA GLY A 360 -2.49 28.59 33.33
C GLY A 360 -3.70 28.13 34.16
N ASN A 361 -3.53 27.11 35.00
CA ASN A 361 -4.64 26.49 35.73
C ASN A 361 -5.31 27.44 36.76
N ASP A 362 -4.58 28.41 37.31
CA ASP A 362 -5.05 29.36 38.31
C ASP A 362 -5.48 30.69 37.69
N SER A 363 -6.33 30.64 36.66
CA SER A 363 -6.80 31.82 35.91
C SER A 363 -7.78 32.68 36.74
N VAL A 364 -7.26 33.37 37.75
CA VAL A 364 -7.99 34.37 38.55
C VAL A 364 -7.98 35.70 37.81
N ALA A 365 -9.01 36.52 37.99
CA ALA A 365 -9.07 37.88 37.45
C ALA A 365 -7.79 38.66 37.81
N GLY A 366 -7.19 39.32 36.81
CA GLY A 366 -5.91 40.02 36.91
C GLY A 366 -4.71 39.22 36.39
N THR A 367 -4.87 37.95 35.99
CA THR A 367 -3.79 37.19 35.35
C THR A 367 -3.43 37.81 34.01
N GLU A 368 -2.14 38.13 33.82
CA GLU A 368 -1.60 38.74 32.59
C GLU A 368 -0.71 37.75 31.82
N ARG A 369 -0.81 37.74 30.50
CA ARG A 369 0.05 36.94 29.60
C ARG A 369 0.43 37.73 28.37
N THR A 370 1.72 37.76 28.04
CA THR A 370 2.17 38.38 26.79
C THR A 370 1.99 37.43 25.61
N PHE A 371 1.79 37.96 24.40
CA PHE A 371 1.69 37.13 23.21
C PHE A 371 2.90 36.21 23.00
N THR A 372 4.11 36.69 23.30
CA THR A 372 5.36 35.91 23.19
C THR A 372 5.33 34.66 24.07
N GLN A 373 4.82 34.76 25.30
CA GLN A 373 4.67 33.61 26.21
C GLN A 373 3.66 32.60 25.65
N ILE A 374 2.56 33.07 25.06
CA ILE A 374 1.57 32.19 24.41
C ILE A 374 2.17 31.50 23.18
N LYS A 375 2.96 32.22 22.37
CA LYS A 375 3.64 31.69 21.18
C LYS A 375 4.68 30.61 21.53
N GLN A 376 5.43 30.78 22.62
CA GLN A 376 6.35 29.75 23.13
C GLN A 376 5.63 28.45 23.50
N ASN A 377 4.39 28.56 23.99
CA ASN A 377 3.51 27.43 24.31
C ASN A 377 2.54 27.06 23.17
N SER A 378 2.82 27.48 21.93
CA SER A 378 1.93 27.28 20.78
C SER A 378 1.52 25.81 20.56
N HIS A 379 2.44 24.85 20.71
CA HIS A 379 2.11 23.43 20.56
C HIS A 379 1.11 22.93 21.62
N SER A 380 1.23 23.37 22.89
CA SER A 380 0.31 22.94 23.95
C SER A 380 -1.08 23.57 23.76
N VAL A 381 -1.15 24.85 23.36
CA VAL A 381 -2.39 25.54 23.02
C VAL A 381 -3.08 24.86 21.83
N SER A 382 -2.36 24.62 20.75
CA SER A 382 -2.91 24.02 19.53
C SER A 382 -3.31 22.56 19.72
N SER A 383 -2.53 21.75 20.45
CA SER A 383 -2.88 20.35 20.74
C SER A 383 -4.09 20.24 21.67
N ARG A 384 -4.23 21.12 22.67
CA ARG A 384 -5.44 21.21 23.52
C ARG A 384 -6.65 21.70 22.74
N PHE A 385 -6.50 22.68 21.87
CA PHE A 385 -7.58 23.13 20.99
C PHE A 385 -8.02 22.03 20.01
N LEU A 386 -7.07 21.29 19.44
CA LEU A 386 -7.38 20.16 18.57
C LEU A 386 -8.04 19.01 19.34
N SER A 387 -7.58 18.71 20.57
CA SER A 387 -8.20 17.70 21.43
C SER A 387 -9.62 18.10 21.82
N LEU A 388 -9.86 19.39 22.05
CA LEU A 388 -11.18 19.98 22.29
C LEU A 388 -12.13 19.75 21.11
N CYS A 389 -11.72 20.13 19.90
CA CYS A 389 -12.52 19.88 18.70
C CYS A 389 -12.82 18.38 18.51
N ARG A 390 -11.89 17.49 18.88
CA ARG A 390 -12.11 16.03 18.87
C ARG A 390 -13.08 15.56 19.97
N GLN A 391 -13.08 16.20 21.14
CA GLN A 391 -14.02 15.90 22.22
C GLN A 391 -15.44 16.34 21.89
N ILE A 392 -15.62 17.53 21.32
CA ILE A 392 -16.93 18.04 20.88
C ILE A 392 -17.56 17.10 19.84
N LYS A 393 -16.74 16.58 18.90
CA LYS A 393 -17.18 15.56 17.93
C LYS A 393 -17.66 14.24 18.55
N ARG A 394 -17.42 14.01 19.84
CA ARG A 394 -17.87 12.84 20.61
C ARG A 394 -19.02 13.16 21.56
N GLY A 395 -19.47 14.42 21.60
CA GLY A 395 -20.59 14.88 22.42
C GLY A 395 -21.93 14.82 21.71
N GLU A 396 -22.94 15.44 22.32
CA GLU A 396 -24.36 15.37 21.93
C GLU A 396 -24.68 16.00 20.56
N LEU A 397 -23.78 16.83 20.02
CA LEU A 397 -23.91 17.45 18.70
C LEU A 397 -23.68 16.46 17.54
N PHE A 398 -23.16 15.26 17.81
CA PHE A 398 -22.89 14.23 16.83
C PHE A 398 -23.55 12.91 17.23
N LEU A 399 -24.12 12.18 16.27
CA LEU A 399 -24.89 10.95 16.54
C LEU A 399 -24.05 9.77 17.06
N TYR A 400 -22.72 9.84 17.01
CA TYR A 400 -21.86 8.67 17.24
C TYR A 400 -21.14 8.67 18.59
N ASN A 401 -21.45 7.65 19.38
CA ASN A 401 -20.75 7.29 20.61
C ASN A 401 -19.43 6.53 20.32
N ARG A 402 -18.39 6.77 21.13
CA ARG A 402 -17.01 6.23 21.02
C ARG A 402 -16.95 4.70 20.99
N LYS A 403 -17.91 4.00 21.63
CA LYS A 403 -17.94 2.53 21.71
C LYS A 403 -18.18 1.84 20.36
N GLU A 404 -18.89 2.48 19.43
CA GLU A 404 -19.26 1.84 18.16
C GLU A 404 -18.24 2.10 17.03
N ILE A 405 -17.51 3.22 17.08
CA ILE A 405 -16.31 3.44 16.25
C ILE A 405 -15.21 2.47 16.67
N SER A 406 -15.06 2.23 17.98
CA SER A 406 -14.13 1.24 18.53
C SER A 406 -14.33 -0.13 17.90
N LEU A 407 -15.58 -0.57 17.67
CA LEU A 407 -15.89 -1.84 17.01
C LEU A 407 -15.38 -1.90 15.57
N TYR A 408 -15.63 -0.86 14.76
CA TYR A 408 -15.09 -0.83 13.39
C TYR A 408 -13.57 -0.70 13.34
N THR A 409 -12.96 0.06 14.26
CA THR A 409 -11.51 0.21 14.31
C THR A 409 -10.82 -1.05 14.86
N THR A 410 -11.41 -1.74 15.85
CA THR A 410 -10.89 -3.05 16.31
C THR A 410 -11.09 -4.11 15.25
N TRP A 411 -12.21 -4.09 14.51
CA TRP A 411 -12.42 -4.99 13.38
C TRP A 411 -11.43 -4.72 12.23
N LEU A 412 -11.12 -3.45 11.94
CA LEU A 412 -10.06 -3.05 11.02
C LEU A 412 -8.69 -3.56 11.45
N ILE A 413 -8.32 -3.37 12.73
CA ILE A 413 -7.03 -3.80 13.27
C ILE A 413 -6.92 -5.32 13.25
N THR A 414 -7.95 -6.04 13.71
CA THR A 414 -7.97 -7.51 13.71
C THR A 414 -7.94 -8.12 12.31
N SER A 415 -8.65 -7.51 11.35
CA SER A 415 -8.55 -7.89 9.94
C SER A 415 -7.15 -7.65 9.37
N LEU A 416 -6.51 -6.52 9.72
CA LEU A 416 -5.16 -6.19 9.26
C LEU A 416 -4.11 -7.15 9.83
N THR A 417 -4.21 -7.48 11.13
CA THR A 417 -3.32 -8.43 11.78
C THR A 417 -3.48 -9.85 11.22
N PHE A 418 -4.72 -10.26 10.89
CA PHE A 418 -4.98 -11.57 10.32
C PHE A 418 -4.43 -11.70 8.89
N VAL A 419 -4.59 -10.66 8.06
CA VAL A 419 -4.01 -10.62 6.70
C VAL A 419 -2.49 -10.62 6.76
N ALA A 420 -1.88 -9.83 7.66
CA ALA A 420 -0.44 -9.82 7.85
C ALA A 420 0.08 -11.19 8.28
N ALA A 421 -0.59 -11.86 9.22
CA ALA A 421 -0.23 -13.20 9.65
C ALA A 421 -0.28 -14.23 8.50
N ILE A 422 -1.36 -14.22 7.69
CA ILE A 422 -1.46 -15.10 6.52
C ILE A 422 -0.36 -14.80 5.50
N PHE A 423 -0.07 -13.53 5.25
CA PHE A 423 1.00 -13.12 4.34
C PHE A 423 2.36 -13.64 4.82
N PHE A 424 2.68 -13.48 6.11
CA PHE A 424 3.93 -13.99 6.68
C PHE A 424 3.99 -15.51 6.70
N ILE A 425 2.87 -16.21 6.92
CA ILE A 425 2.81 -17.68 6.83
C ILE A 425 3.05 -18.15 5.39
N ILE A 426 2.45 -17.50 4.40
CA ILE A 426 2.68 -17.81 2.98
C ILE A 426 4.16 -17.55 2.62
N LEU A 427 4.70 -16.40 3.04
CA LEU A 427 6.10 -16.02 2.77
C LEU A 427 7.10 -16.97 3.45
N TRP A 428 6.79 -17.44 4.66
CA TRP A 428 7.58 -18.45 5.37
C TRP A 428 7.53 -19.82 4.69
N LEU A 429 6.34 -20.28 4.26
CA LEU A 429 6.18 -21.56 3.57
C LEU A 429 6.89 -21.62 2.20
N LEU A 430 7.13 -20.46 1.58
CA LEU A 430 7.80 -20.33 0.28
C LEU A 430 9.30 -20.05 0.38
N GLY A 431 9.81 -19.73 1.58
CA GLY A 431 11.19 -19.26 1.78
C GLY A 431 12.27 -20.33 1.64
N ASP A 432 11.90 -21.61 1.59
CA ASP A 432 12.89 -22.70 1.68
C ASP A 432 13.36 -23.27 0.35
N ASP A 433 12.69 -23.00 -0.77
CA ASP A 433 13.13 -23.51 -2.07
C ASP A 433 12.94 -22.41 -3.12
N ALA A 434 13.93 -21.51 -3.16
CA ALA A 434 14.06 -20.45 -4.14
C ALA A 434 14.22 -21.01 -5.56
N GLU A 435 13.11 -21.42 -6.17
CA GLU A 435 12.78 -21.19 -7.58
C GLU A 435 11.36 -21.70 -7.88
N GLY A 436 10.43 -20.76 -7.97
CA GLY A 436 9.20 -20.90 -8.75
C GLY A 436 8.10 -21.77 -8.15
N GLY A 437 7.85 -21.67 -6.85
CA GLY A 437 6.47 -21.74 -6.39
C GLY A 437 5.75 -20.53 -6.96
N ASN A 438 5.11 -20.67 -8.12
CA ASN A 438 4.13 -19.69 -8.58
C ASN A 438 2.97 -19.72 -7.56
N VAL A 439 3.12 -19.02 -6.44
CA VAL A 439 1.94 -18.33 -5.91
C VAL A 439 1.51 -17.51 -7.10
N SER A 440 0.41 -17.91 -7.75
CA SER A 440 -0.16 -17.10 -8.82
C SER A 440 -0.10 -15.68 -8.30
N PHE A 441 0.65 -14.80 -8.95
CA PHE A 441 0.74 -13.39 -8.55
C PHE A 441 -0.68 -12.85 -8.30
N LEU A 442 -1.65 -13.39 -9.05
CA LEU A 442 -3.09 -13.24 -8.86
C LEU A 442 -3.63 -13.59 -7.47
N ALA A 443 -3.20 -14.68 -6.81
CA ALA A 443 -3.64 -15.07 -5.47
C ALA A 443 -3.08 -14.13 -4.39
N ALA A 444 -1.79 -13.79 -4.44
CA ALA A 444 -1.20 -12.81 -3.52
C ALA A 444 -1.80 -11.40 -3.74
N ALA A 445 -1.95 -10.99 -5.01
CA ALA A 445 -2.60 -9.75 -5.39
C ALA A 445 -4.10 -9.74 -5.03
N ALA A 446 -4.79 -10.86 -5.09
CA ALA A 446 -6.19 -10.99 -4.67
C ALA A 446 -6.31 -10.82 -3.15
N CYS A 447 -5.45 -11.46 -2.36
CA CYS A 447 -5.42 -11.27 -0.90
C CYS A 447 -5.10 -9.81 -0.51
N ALA A 448 -4.11 -9.19 -1.17
CA ALA A 448 -3.76 -7.80 -0.95
C ALA A 448 -4.87 -6.83 -1.39
N GLY A 449 -5.46 -7.06 -2.57
CA GLY A 449 -6.56 -6.28 -3.13
C GLY A 449 -7.83 -6.38 -2.26
N ALA A 450 -8.13 -7.58 -1.78
CA ALA A 450 -9.22 -7.83 -0.82
C ALA A 450 -8.99 -7.07 0.49
N ALA A 451 -7.77 -7.11 1.05
CA ALA A 451 -7.43 -6.36 2.26
C ALA A 451 -7.57 -4.85 2.06
N ILE A 452 -7.06 -4.29 0.95
CA ILE A 452 -7.20 -2.87 0.62
C ILE A 452 -8.68 -2.50 0.44
N LEU A 453 -9.47 -3.36 -0.22
CA LEU A 453 -10.90 -3.13 -0.39
C LEU A 453 -11.64 -3.11 0.96
N ASN A 454 -11.32 -4.03 1.88
CA ASN A 454 -11.91 -4.01 3.22
C ASN A 454 -11.48 -2.78 4.03
N ILE A 455 -10.21 -2.40 3.96
CA ILE A 455 -9.71 -1.19 4.65
C ILE A 455 -10.41 0.05 4.09
N THR A 456 -10.54 0.16 2.77
CA THR A 456 -11.21 1.29 2.14
C THR A 456 -12.70 1.32 2.45
N ILE A 457 -13.41 0.19 2.41
CA ILE A 457 -14.82 0.11 2.80
C ILE A 457 -14.99 0.50 4.27
N ALA A 458 -14.22 -0.09 5.18
CA ALA A 458 -14.31 0.22 6.60
C ALA A 458 -13.91 1.68 6.91
N ALA A 459 -12.91 2.24 6.22
CA ALA A 459 -12.54 3.65 6.32
C ALA A 459 -13.64 4.57 5.78
N ILE A 460 -14.25 4.25 4.64
CA ILE A 460 -15.37 5.01 4.07
C ILE A 460 -16.58 4.96 5.01
N MET A 461 -16.91 3.79 5.55
CA MET A 461 -18.01 3.61 6.50
C MET A 461 -17.75 4.36 7.80
N SER A 462 -16.55 4.22 8.37
CA SER A 462 -16.13 4.95 9.57
C SER A 462 -16.16 6.46 9.36
N ARG A 463 -15.62 6.98 8.24
CA ARG A 463 -15.67 8.41 7.90
C ARG A 463 -17.10 8.92 7.67
N ARG A 464 -17.96 8.11 7.05
CA ARG A 464 -19.38 8.43 6.83
C ARG A 464 -20.19 8.39 8.12
N ALA A 465 -19.79 7.57 9.10
CA ALA A 465 -20.39 7.49 10.42
C ALA A 465 -19.96 8.64 11.34
N GLN A 466 -18.66 8.93 11.42
CA GLN A 466 -18.04 9.91 12.33
C GLN A 466 -18.45 11.37 12.10
N ASN A 467 -19.08 11.68 10.97
CA ASN A 467 -19.38 13.06 10.56
C ASN A 467 -20.88 13.34 10.43
N ARG A 468 -21.73 12.49 11.01
CA ARG A 468 -23.18 12.70 11.06
C ARG A 468 -23.54 13.53 12.30
N LEU A 469 -24.13 14.69 12.04
CA LEU A 469 -24.65 15.58 13.06
C LEU A 469 -25.93 15.00 13.64
N SER A 470 -26.14 15.21 14.94
CA SER A 470 -27.42 14.94 15.59
C SER A 470 -28.47 15.96 15.17
N THR A 471 -29.69 15.81 15.68
CA THR A 471 -30.75 16.81 15.49
C THR A 471 -30.30 18.19 15.97
N GLN A 472 -29.78 18.28 17.21
CA GLN A 472 -29.20 19.51 17.75
C GLN A 472 -28.00 20.02 16.93
N GLY A 473 -27.17 19.11 16.41
CA GLY A 473 -26.05 19.45 15.55
C GLY A 473 -26.48 20.06 14.21
N GLU A 474 -27.51 19.51 13.56
CA GLU A 474 -28.06 20.08 12.32
C GLU A 474 -28.82 21.38 12.58
N GLU A 475 -29.51 21.54 13.71
CA GLU A 475 -30.14 22.81 14.12
C GLU A 475 -29.11 23.91 14.29
N LEU A 476 -28.05 23.65 15.07
CA LEU A 476 -26.95 24.60 15.26
C LEU A 476 -26.28 24.93 13.92
N LYS A 477 -26.07 23.93 13.06
CA LYS A 477 -25.50 24.17 11.72
C LYS A 477 -26.39 25.08 10.88
N ARG A 478 -27.69 24.83 10.88
CA ARG A 478 -28.65 25.65 10.13
C ARG A 478 -28.67 27.08 10.66
N TYR A 479 -28.71 27.24 11.99
CA TYR A 479 -28.65 28.56 12.64
C TYR A 479 -27.39 29.33 12.24
N LEU A 480 -26.23 28.67 12.27
CA LEU A 480 -24.97 29.28 11.85
C LEU A 480 -24.94 29.60 10.35
N GLN A 481 -25.63 28.83 9.51
CA GLN A 481 -25.81 29.17 8.09
C GLN A 481 -26.69 30.41 7.92
N GLY A 482 -27.73 30.56 8.73
CA GLY A 482 -28.55 31.77 8.80
C GLY A 482 -27.73 32.99 9.23
N LEU A 483 -26.90 32.83 10.26
CA LEU A 483 -25.99 33.88 10.72
C LEU A 483 -24.97 34.28 9.65
N LYS A 484 -24.48 33.30 8.90
CA LYS A 484 -23.60 33.54 7.75
C LYS A 484 -24.31 34.33 6.64
N LEU A 485 -25.60 34.09 6.38
CA LEU A 485 -26.35 34.88 5.39
C LEU A 485 -26.40 36.34 5.79
N TYR A 486 -26.68 36.63 7.07
CA TYR A 486 -26.64 38.00 7.58
C TYR A 486 -25.24 38.62 7.47
N ILE A 487 -24.21 37.93 7.97
CA ILE A 487 -22.82 38.45 7.97
C ILE A 487 -22.31 38.73 6.55
N ASN A 488 -22.71 37.91 5.58
CA ASN A 488 -22.29 38.05 4.18
C ASN A 488 -23.17 39.03 3.38
N ALA A 489 -24.32 39.46 3.91
CA ALA A 489 -25.20 40.37 3.22
C ALA A 489 -24.55 41.75 3.06
N ALA A 490 -24.96 42.49 2.02
CA ALA A 490 -24.55 43.88 1.86
C ALA A 490 -25.11 44.74 3.00
N GLU A 491 -24.43 45.83 3.35
CA GLU A 491 -24.80 46.69 4.50
C GLU A 491 -26.26 47.18 4.43
N ALA A 492 -26.71 47.63 3.26
CA ALA A 492 -28.09 48.05 3.05
C ALA A 492 -29.09 46.90 3.27
N ASP A 493 -28.72 45.68 2.88
CA ASP A 493 -29.53 44.49 3.10
C ASP A 493 -29.55 44.07 4.57
N GLN A 494 -28.42 44.21 5.28
CA GLN A 494 -28.33 43.95 6.72
C GLN A 494 -29.24 44.88 7.52
N LEU A 495 -29.16 46.18 7.28
CA LEU A 495 -30.02 47.17 7.94
C LEU A 495 -31.50 46.89 7.64
N ARG A 496 -31.83 46.59 6.38
CA ARG A 496 -33.19 46.19 5.99
C ARG A 496 -33.65 44.91 6.70
N MET A 497 -32.76 43.94 6.89
CA MET A 497 -33.07 42.73 7.66
C MET A 497 -33.29 43.04 9.16
N LEU A 498 -32.48 43.90 9.76
CA LEU A 498 -32.65 44.32 11.17
C LEU A 498 -33.94 45.12 11.38
N GLN A 499 -34.34 45.92 10.39
CA GLN A 499 -35.60 46.68 10.39
C GLN A 499 -36.85 45.84 10.11
N SER A 500 -36.69 44.57 9.71
CA SER A 500 -37.85 43.67 9.52
C SER A 500 -38.51 43.37 10.88
N PRO A 501 -39.83 43.06 10.91
CA PRO A 501 -40.52 42.73 12.17
C PRO A 501 -39.82 41.59 12.94
N GLU A 502 -39.39 40.55 12.23
CA GLU A 502 -38.66 39.42 12.80
C GLU A 502 -37.25 39.80 13.31
N GLY A 503 -36.62 40.79 12.68
CA GLY A 503 -35.34 41.35 13.13
C GLY A 503 -35.50 42.16 14.41
N ALA A 504 -36.44 43.11 14.41
CA ALA A 504 -36.74 43.97 15.54
C ALA A 504 -37.12 43.18 16.80
N ASP A 505 -37.89 42.10 16.67
CA ASP A 505 -38.24 41.21 17.78
C ASP A 505 -37.01 40.51 18.41
N LYS A 506 -35.99 40.21 17.59
CA LYS A 506 -34.78 39.47 18.03
C LYS A 506 -33.70 40.37 18.60
N VAL A 507 -33.51 41.56 18.03
CA VAL A 507 -32.41 42.46 18.40
C VAL A 507 -32.87 43.68 19.20
N GLY A 508 -34.16 44.04 19.17
CA GLY A 508 -34.70 45.30 19.69
C GLY A 508 -34.65 46.42 18.63
N ASP A 509 -34.91 47.67 19.05
CA ASP A 509 -34.79 48.85 18.16
C ASP A 509 -33.32 49.28 18.00
N VAL A 510 -32.50 48.39 17.45
CA VAL A 510 -31.06 48.58 17.23
C VAL A 510 -30.80 49.41 15.97
N ALA A 511 -31.81 49.57 15.12
CA ALA A 511 -31.70 50.33 13.88
C ALA A 511 -31.70 51.84 14.12
N SER A 512 -32.20 52.30 15.27
CA SER A 512 -32.25 53.71 15.67
C SER A 512 -31.15 54.09 16.68
N ASP A 513 -30.56 53.11 17.38
CA ASP A 513 -29.48 53.30 18.36
C ASP A 513 -28.14 52.73 17.84
N ASN A 514 -27.25 53.63 17.41
CA ASN A 514 -25.90 53.29 16.95
C ASN A 514 -25.06 52.56 18.02
N GLY A 515 -25.27 52.82 19.31
CA GLY A 515 -24.55 52.13 20.39
C GLY A 515 -24.99 50.67 20.55
N ALA A 516 -26.30 50.42 20.46
CA ALA A 516 -26.82 49.06 20.41
C ALA A 516 -26.35 48.31 19.13
N LEU A 517 -26.21 49.04 18.01
CA LEU A 517 -25.70 48.48 16.75
C LEU A 517 -24.23 48.06 16.88
N VAL A 518 -23.39 48.88 17.52
CA VAL A 518 -22.00 48.51 17.83
C VAL A 518 -21.97 47.21 18.63
N ARG A 519 -22.72 47.11 19.73
CA ARG A 519 -22.77 45.88 20.56
C ARG A 519 -23.19 44.65 19.75
N LEU A 520 -24.12 44.80 18.79
CA LEU A 520 -24.52 43.71 17.91
C LEU A 520 -23.37 43.29 16.97
N TYR A 521 -22.70 44.25 16.33
CA TYR A 521 -21.56 43.97 15.45
C TYR A 521 -20.40 43.34 16.20
N GLU A 522 -20.11 43.78 17.43
CA GLU A 522 -19.10 43.19 18.30
C GLU A 522 -19.43 41.74 18.64
N ARG A 523 -20.67 41.47 19.06
CA ARG A 523 -21.13 40.10 19.35
C ARG A 523 -21.01 39.17 18.14
N CYS A 524 -21.19 39.69 16.92
CA CYS A 524 -21.07 38.93 15.68
C CYS A 524 -19.64 38.83 15.13
N LEU A 525 -18.69 39.65 15.60
CA LEU A 525 -17.32 39.71 15.10
C LEU A 525 -16.58 38.35 15.16
N PRO A 526 -16.65 37.57 16.26
CA PRO A 526 -16.03 36.25 16.29
C PRO A 526 -16.55 35.31 15.20
N TYR A 527 -17.84 35.39 14.87
CA TYR A 527 -18.46 34.58 13.82
C TYR A 527 -18.06 35.07 12.42
N ALA A 528 -17.87 36.39 12.24
CA ALA A 528 -17.32 36.95 11.01
C ALA A 528 -15.90 36.41 10.73
N ILE A 529 -15.07 36.24 11.76
CA ILE A 529 -13.73 35.60 11.64
C ILE A 529 -13.84 34.14 11.20
N ILE A 530 -14.78 33.37 11.77
CA ILE A 530 -15.02 31.97 11.39
C ILE A 530 -15.48 31.87 9.93
N PHE A 531 -16.31 32.80 9.47
CA PHE A 531 -16.84 32.83 8.10
C PHE A 531 -15.91 33.46 7.07
N GLY A 532 -14.86 34.17 7.51
CA GLY A 532 -13.86 34.79 6.64
C GLY A 532 -14.18 36.21 6.19
N CYS A 533 -15.07 36.90 6.89
CA CYS A 533 -15.53 38.27 6.59
C CYS A 533 -14.98 39.30 7.58
N GLU A 534 -13.91 38.95 8.32
CA GLU A 534 -13.36 39.79 9.38
C GLU A 534 -12.90 41.17 8.91
N ARG A 535 -12.41 41.29 7.67
CA ARG A 535 -11.88 42.56 7.15
C ARG A 535 -12.99 43.57 6.90
N GLU A 536 -14.06 43.14 6.24
CA GLU A 536 -15.24 43.95 5.99
C GLU A 536 -15.94 44.31 7.31
N TRP A 537 -16.06 43.34 8.23
CA TRP A 537 -16.69 43.53 9.53
C TRP A 537 -15.93 44.55 10.40
N ASN A 538 -14.60 44.45 10.46
CA ASN A 538 -13.75 45.36 11.22
C ASN A 538 -13.77 46.79 10.67
N LYS A 539 -13.79 46.95 9.35
CA LYS A 539 -13.92 48.28 8.73
C LYS A 539 -15.23 48.94 9.13
N ARG A 540 -16.32 48.17 9.21
CA ARG A 540 -17.63 48.69 9.60
C ARG A 540 -17.67 49.06 11.09
N LEU A 541 -17.20 48.18 11.96
CA LEU A 541 -17.03 48.48 13.39
C LEU A 541 -16.20 49.76 13.59
N GLY A 542 -15.11 49.91 12.84
CA GLY A 542 -14.28 51.12 12.86
C GLY A 542 -15.07 52.40 12.59
N ARG A 543 -15.88 52.43 11.52
CA ARG A 543 -16.72 53.60 11.19
C ARG A 543 -17.74 53.91 12.27
N LEU A 544 -18.40 52.89 12.81
CA LEU A 544 -19.38 53.09 13.89
C LEU A 544 -18.75 53.68 15.14
N TYR A 545 -17.53 53.24 15.47
CA TYR A 545 -16.75 53.81 16.56
C TYR A 545 -16.31 55.25 16.30
N GLU A 546 -15.92 55.59 15.06
CA GLU A 546 -15.62 56.98 14.66
C GLU A 546 -16.86 57.88 14.76
N GLU A 547 -18.03 57.39 14.33
CA GLU A 547 -19.31 58.13 14.38
C GLU A 547 -19.77 58.39 15.82
N LEU A 548 -19.55 57.45 16.74
CA LEU A 548 -19.89 57.58 18.15
C LEU A 548 -18.80 58.30 18.98
N ASN A 549 -17.61 58.52 18.41
CA ASN A 549 -16.44 59.01 19.11
C ASN A 549 -16.11 58.17 20.37
N GLU A 550 -16.29 56.85 20.27
CA GLU A 550 -16.03 55.86 21.32
C GLU A 550 -14.93 54.88 20.86
N SER A 551 -14.27 54.21 21.81
CA SER A 551 -13.32 53.11 21.49
C SER A 551 -13.79 51.80 22.11
N PRO A 552 -13.36 50.63 21.58
CA PRO A 552 -13.74 49.35 22.16
C PRO A 552 -13.16 49.18 23.56
N ASP A 553 -14.01 49.00 24.58
CA ASP A 553 -13.58 48.87 25.99
C ASP A 553 -12.74 47.62 26.28
N TRP A 554 -12.67 46.68 25.35
CA TRP A 554 -11.90 45.43 25.47
C TRP A 554 -10.56 45.46 24.72
N ILE A 555 -10.25 46.54 23.99
CA ILE A 555 -8.91 46.84 23.46
C ILE A 555 -8.46 48.20 24.00
N THR A 556 -7.40 48.21 24.80
CA THR A 556 -6.81 49.45 25.30
C THR A 556 -5.42 49.64 24.69
N ALA A 557 -5.19 50.77 24.05
CA ALA A 557 -3.86 51.21 23.60
C ALA A 557 -3.48 52.50 24.32
N ASP A 558 -2.35 52.50 25.02
CA ASP A 558 -1.88 53.70 25.72
C ASP A 558 -1.53 54.80 24.71
N GLY A 559 -2.35 55.87 24.67
CA GLY A 559 -2.04 57.11 23.98
C GLY A 559 -2.20 57.14 22.45
N VAL A 560 -3.04 56.30 21.83
CA VAL A 560 -3.14 56.22 20.35
C VAL A 560 -4.59 56.20 19.81
N SER A 561 -4.75 56.71 18.58
CA SER A 561 -6.03 56.87 17.86
C SER A 561 -6.72 55.57 17.45
N LEU A 562 -8.03 55.67 17.19
CA LEU A 562 -8.95 54.57 16.86
C LEU A 562 -8.46 53.62 15.73
N GLY A 563 -7.68 54.13 14.77
CA GLY A 563 -7.11 53.34 13.67
C GLY A 563 -6.13 52.25 14.11
N VAL A 564 -5.53 52.37 15.29
CA VAL A 564 -4.62 51.37 15.86
C VAL A 564 -5.37 50.16 16.42
N ASN A 565 -6.58 50.33 16.95
CA ASN A 565 -7.39 49.22 17.47
C ASN A 565 -7.78 48.21 16.37
N ILE A 566 -8.10 48.69 15.16
CA ILE A 566 -8.42 47.86 13.99
C ILE A 566 -7.18 47.09 13.49
N ALA A 567 -6.01 47.72 13.56
CA ALA A 567 -4.74 47.11 13.19
C ALA A 567 -4.34 46.01 14.20
N VAL A 568 -4.51 46.26 15.50
CA VAL A 568 -4.29 45.30 16.59
C VAL A 568 -5.14 44.05 16.38
N LEU A 569 -6.44 44.20 16.09
CA LEU A 569 -7.31 43.05 15.88
C LEU A 569 -6.99 42.23 14.63
N SER A 570 -6.64 42.90 13.53
CA SER A 570 -6.23 42.22 12.30
C SER A 570 -4.94 41.42 12.51
N GLN A 571 -4.00 41.98 13.28
CA GLN A 571 -2.74 41.35 13.63
C GLN A 571 -2.93 40.15 14.57
N LEU A 572 -3.73 40.31 15.63
CA LEU A 572 -4.14 39.25 16.56
C LEU A 572 -4.76 38.05 15.83
N THR A 573 -5.67 38.32 14.90
CA THR A 573 -6.35 37.28 14.13
C THR A 573 -5.35 36.46 13.31
N SER A 574 -4.34 37.12 12.72
CA SER A 574 -3.26 36.46 11.99
C SER A 574 -2.34 35.64 12.91
N ASP A 575 -1.94 36.22 14.04
CA ASP A 575 -0.99 35.65 14.97
C ASP A 575 -1.54 34.38 15.67
N PHE A 576 -2.80 34.39 16.12
CA PHE A 576 -3.44 33.16 16.64
C PHE A 576 -3.76 32.14 15.54
N SER A 577 -3.97 32.59 14.30
CA SER A 577 -4.12 31.68 13.18
C SER A 577 -2.82 30.91 12.88
N GLU A 578 -1.66 31.55 13.02
CA GLU A 578 -0.33 30.92 12.92
C GLU A 578 -0.16 29.83 14.00
N ILE A 579 -0.54 30.14 15.24
CA ILE A 579 -0.48 29.19 16.36
C ILE A 579 -1.33 27.95 16.04
N GLY A 580 -2.59 28.10 15.64
CA GLY A 580 -3.45 26.96 15.33
C GLY A 580 -2.96 26.08 14.16
N ALA A 581 -2.30 26.68 13.16
CA ALA A 581 -1.80 25.98 11.98
C ALA A 581 -0.56 25.10 12.24
N SER A 582 0.25 25.43 13.25
CA SER A 582 1.50 24.72 13.60
C SER A 582 1.33 23.23 13.96
N SER A 583 0.10 22.77 14.22
CA SER A 583 -0.23 21.39 14.55
C SER A 583 -0.49 20.45 13.35
N MET A 584 -0.46 20.95 12.10
CA MET A 584 -0.81 20.18 10.90
C MET A 584 0.39 19.61 10.12
N VAL A 585 1.64 19.89 10.53
CA VAL A 585 2.85 19.44 9.82
C VAL A 585 3.40 18.19 10.51
N GLY A 586 2.97 17.01 10.05
CA GLY A 586 3.61 15.77 10.45
C GLY A 586 2.80 14.53 10.13
N SER A 587 2.87 14.06 8.87
CA SER A 587 2.92 12.63 8.49
C SER A 587 2.46 12.39 7.03
N VAL A 588 3.36 12.40 6.05
CA VAL A 588 3.25 11.54 4.86
C VAL A 588 4.65 11.29 4.28
N SER A 589 5.13 10.06 4.34
CA SER A 589 6.22 9.55 3.52
C SER A 589 5.80 8.19 2.98
N SER A 590 5.74 8.06 1.65
CA SER A 590 5.42 6.81 0.95
C SER A 590 6.50 6.54 -0.09
N SER A 591 7.16 5.39 0.03
CA SER A 591 8.05 4.81 -0.97
C SER A 591 7.28 3.83 -1.87
N SER A 592 7.67 3.77 -3.14
CA SER A 592 7.09 2.91 -4.18
C SER A 592 8.17 2.03 -4.80
N THR A 593 7.87 0.77 -5.07
CA THR A 593 8.67 -0.09 -5.98
C THR A 593 7.77 -1.18 -6.57
N PHE A 594 7.69 -1.28 -7.90
CA PHE A 594 7.33 -2.49 -8.65
C PHE A 594 7.83 -2.40 -10.10
N GLY A 595 8.14 -3.57 -10.68
CA GLY A 595 8.30 -3.83 -12.11
C GLY A 595 8.18 -5.35 -12.39
N GLY A 596 7.66 -5.74 -13.56
CA GLY A 596 7.54 -7.12 -14.04
C GLY A 596 7.64 -7.22 -15.57
N SER A 597 7.80 -8.43 -16.14
CA SER A 597 7.56 -8.71 -17.57
C SER A 597 7.45 -10.21 -17.92
N SER A 598 6.49 -10.52 -18.82
CA SER A 598 6.21 -11.71 -19.68
C SER A 598 7.26 -11.91 -20.80
N GLY A 599 7.47 -13.02 -21.54
CA GLY A 599 6.85 -14.35 -21.75
C GLY A 599 7.01 -14.82 -23.24
N GLY A 600 7.21 -16.13 -23.54
CA GLY A 600 6.98 -16.79 -24.86
C GLY A 600 8.11 -17.71 -25.42
N GLY A 601 7.81 -18.95 -25.89
CA GLY A 601 8.80 -19.98 -26.27
C GLY A 601 8.53 -20.81 -27.56
N PHE A 602 9.55 -21.60 -27.96
CA PHE A 602 9.63 -22.55 -29.07
C PHE A 602 10.03 -23.94 -28.48
N SER A 603 10.68 -24.87 -29.18
CA SER A 603 10.97 -26.27 -28.70
C SER A 603 11.73 -26.40 -27.38
N GLY A 604 12.14 -27.63 -27.05
CA GLY A 604 12.59 -27.98 -25.70
C GLY A 604 11.41 -28.47 -24.88
N GLY A 605 10.40 -29.08 -25.54
CA GLY A 605 9.14 -29.48 -24.93
C GLY A 605 9.19 -30.73 -24.05
N GLY A 606 10.35 -31.36 -23.86
CA GLY A 606 10.53 -32.51 -22.97
C GLY A 606 11.04 -32.13 -21.57
N GLY A 607 10.83 -33.00 -20.58
CA GLY A 607 11.13 -32.72 -19.16
C GLY A 607 12.59 -32.83 -18.73
N GLY A 608 13.47 -33.24 -19.65
CA GLY A 608 14.86 -33.58 -19.37
C GLY A 608 15.88 -32.61 -19.92
N GLY A 609 17.16 -32.90 -19.63
CA GLY A 609 18.30 -32.24 -20.25
C GLY A 609 18.87 -31.07 -19.44
N GLY A 610 19.07 -29.95 -20.12
CA GLY A 610 19.83 -28.77 -19.72
C GLY A 610 21.22 -28.70 -20.38
N GLY A 611 22.01 -27.69 -20.01
CA GLY A 611 23.24 -27.34 -20.74
C GLY A 611 24.52 -27.83 -20.07
N VAL A 612 25.55 -28.04 -20.89
CA VAL A 612 26.95 -28.14 -20.45
C VAL A 612 27.69 -26.91 -20.97
N GLY A 613 28.37 -26.18 -20.09
CA GLY A 613 29.15 -25.00 -20.48
C GLY A 613 30.49 -24.96 -19.77
N GLY A 614 31.31 -23.95 -20.07
CA GLY A 614 32.60 -23.79 -19.41
C GLY A 614 32.48 -23.07 -18.09
N TRP A 615 33.16 -23.59 -17.06
CA TRP A 615 33.39 -22.87 -15.82
C TRP A 615 34.78 -22.24 -15.80
#